data_AF-A0A7K3GW76-F1
#
_entry.id   AF-A0A7K3GW76-F1
#
_cell.length_a   1.000
_cell.length_b   1.000
_cell.length_c   1.000
_cell.angle_alpha   90.00
_cell.angle_beta   90.00
_cell.angle_gamma   90.00
#
_symmetry.space_group_name_H-M   'P 1'
#
loop_
_entity.id
_entity.type
_entity.pdbx_description
1 polymer ?
#
loop_
_entity_poly.entity_id
_entity_poly.type
_entity_poly.pdbx_seq_one_letter_code
_entity_poly.pdbx_strand_id
1 'polypeptide(L)'
;MAAEAGISRRCLAKWYARWRTQGEDGLLGHSSRPSASPTGTSEGIADLVEALRRQITYGPARLAAERERLHEVTVAPATPSSCVAA
;
A
#
# COMPACT_ATOMS: atom_id res chain seq x y z
N MET A 1 8.61 10.60 29.24
CA MET A 1 7.37 10.92 28.47
C MET A 1 7.38 10.62 26.95
N ALA A 2 8.51 10.57 26.22
CA ALA A 2 8.53 9.98 24.85
C ALA A 2 9.38 8.69 24.77
N ALA A 3 10.53 8.68 25.46
CA ALA A 3 11.40 7.51 25.54
C ALA A 3 10.78 6.33 26.31
N GLU A 4 9.93 6.60 27.32
CA GLU A 4 9.22 5.58 28.12
C GLU A 4 8.24 4.74 27.29
N ALA A 5 7.68 5.31 26.23
CA ALA A 5 6.75 4.63 25.33
C ALA A 5 7.46 3.92 24.16
N GLY A 6 8.80 3.93 24.11
CA GLY A 6 9.57 3.29 23.04
C GLY A 6 9.42 3.92 21.66
N ILE A 7 8.89 5.16 21.57
CA ILE A 7 8.66 5.86 20.30
C ILE A 7 9.55 7.09 20.16
N SER A 8 9.95 7.38 18.92
CA SER A 8 10.73 8.59 18.64
C SER A 8 9.87 9.85 18.86
N ARG A 9 10.52 10.96 19.26
CA ARG A 9 9.86 12.27 19.38
C ARG A 9 9.12 12.67 18.11
N ARG A 10 9.68 12.33 16.93
CA ARG A 10 9.06 12.60 15.63
C ARG A 10 7.76 11.83 15.44
N CYS A 11 7.71 10.56 15.90
CA CYS A 11 6.50 9.76 15.84
C CYS A 11 5.41 10.35 16.74
N LEU A 12 5.76 10.70 17.98
CA LEU A 12 4.86 11.33 18.94
C LEU A 12 4.31 12.67 18.42
N ALA A 13 5.16 13.53 17.83
CA ALA A 13 4.72 14.80 17.25
C ALA A 13 3.69 14.60 16.12
N LYS A 14 3.87 13.59 15.26
CA LYS A 14 2.92 13.25 14.20
C LYS A 14 1.57 12.81 14.77
N TRP A 15 1.59 11.93 15.78
CA TRP A 15 0.39 11.43 16.44
C TRP A 15 -0.36 12.55 17.15
N TYR A 16 0.37 13.41 17.89
CA TYR A 16 -0.23 14.55 18.58
C TYR A 16 -0.87 15.55 17.62
N ALA A 17 -0.22 15.84 16.49
CA ALA A 17 -0.80 16.71 15.47
C ALA A 17 -2.13 16.17 14.91
N ARG A 18 -2.24 14.86 14.71
CA ARG A 18 -3.49 14.20 14.27
C ARG A 18 -4.55 14.21 15.36
N TRP A 19 -4.17 13.91 16.60
CA TRP A 19 -5.10 13.94 17.73
C TRP A 19 -5.71 15.34 17.91
N ARG A 20 -4.92 16.41 17.70
CA ARG A 20 -5.46 17.78 17.74
C ARG A 20 -6.50 18.09 16.66
N THR A 21 -6.48 17.42 15.51
CA THR A 21 -7.40 17.69 14.40
C THR A 21 -8.57 16.72 14.33
N GLN A 22 -8.37 15.47 14.75
CA GLN A 22 -9.31 14.35 14.59
C GLN A 22 -9.71 13.71 15.92
N GLY A 23 -9.19 14.18 17.06
CA GLY A 23 -9.43 13.56 18.35
C GLY A 23 -8.88 12.13 18.42
N GLU A 24 -9.62 11.25 19.10
CA GLU A 24 -9.23 9.84 19.25
C GLU A 24 -9.17 9.09 17.90
N ASP A 25 -10.00 9.46 16.92
CA ASP A 25 -9.99 8.86 15.58
C ASP A 25 -8.64 9.05 14.86
N GLY A 26 -7.92 10.12 15.19
CA GLY A 26 -6.58 10.39 14.65
C GLY A 26 -5.49 9.43 15.13
N LEU A 27 -5.76 8.67 16.20
CA LEU A 27 -4.86 7.66 16.76
C LEU A 27 -5.11 6.26 16.20
N LEU A 28 -6.22 6.06 15.48
CA LEU A 28 -6.51 4.79 14.81
C LEU A 28 -5.48 4.48 13.72
N GLY A 29 -5.41 3.21 13.32
CA GLY A 29 -4.54 2.74 12.25
C GLY A 29 -4.98 3.28 10.90
N HIS A 30 -4.40 4.41 10.48
CA HIS A 30 -4.62 4.97 9.14
C HIS A 30 -3.73 4.29 8.11
N SER A 31 -4.30 4.00 6.94
CA SER A 31 -3.53 3.55 5.78
C SER A 31 -2.40 4.53 5.49
N SER A 32 -1.19 4.01 5.27
CA SER A 32 -0.06 4.82 4.81
C SER A 32 -0.06 4.99 3.29
N ARG A 33 -1.06 4.42 2.60
CA ARG A 33 -1.18 4.56 1.14
C ARG A 33 -1.53 6.00 0.78
N PRO A 34 -0.93 6.54 -0.30
CA PRO A 34 -1.34 7.84 -0.83
C PRO A 34 -2.80 7.79 -1.30
N SER A 35 -3.52 8.90 -1.14
CA SER A 35 -4.93 9.00 -1.56
C SER A 35 -5.09 8.99 -3.07
N ALA A 36 -4.10 9.48 -3.81
CA ALA A 36 -4.07 9.44 -5.27
C ALA A 36 -2.67 9.04 -5.74
N SER A 37 -2.61 8.11 -6.69
CA SER A 37 -1.38 7.77 -7.42
C SER A 37 -1.63 8.00 -8.91
N PRO A 38 -0.93 8.96 -9.54
CA PRO A 38 -1.11 9.24 -10.97
C PRO A 38 -0.70 8.06 -11.86
N THR A 39 0.15 7.16 -11.38
CA THR A 39 0.49 5.87 -12.02
C THR A 39 -0.25 4.71 -11.33
N GLY A 40 -1.45 4.96 -10.81
CA GLY A 40 -2.28 3.96 -10.16
C GLY A 40 -2.54 2.78 -11.08
N THR A 41 -2.40 1.57 -10.55
CA THR A 41 -2.82 0.37 -11.26
C THR A 41 -4.35 0.37 -11.29
N SER A 42 -4.95 0.07 -12.44
CA SER A 42 -6.42 -0.03 -12.51
C SER A 42 -6.94 -1.10 -11.54
N GLU A 43 -8.11 -0.87 -10.95
CA GLU A 43 -8.78 -1.79 -10.02
C GLU A 43 -8.76 -3.24 -10.48
N GLY A 44 -9.20 -3.48 -11.73
CA GLY A 44 -9.25 -4.83 -12.27
C GLY A 44 -7.88 -5.53 -12.37
N ILE A 45 -6.80 -4.79 -12.62
CA ILE A 45 -5.44 -5.37 -12.62
C ILE A 45 -5.00 -5.69 -11.19
N ALA A 46 -5.41 -4.85 -10.24
CA ALA A 46 -5.04 -4.98 -8.85
C ALA A 46 -5.73 -6.18 -8.18
N ASP A 47 -7.01 -6.41 -8.47
CA ASP A 47 -7.77 -7.58 -8.05
C ASP A 47 -7.19 -8.87 -8.65
N LEU A 48 -6.78 -8.83 -9.92
CA LEU A 48 -6.13 -9.95 -10.59
C LEU A 48 -4.78 -10.29 -9.95
N VAL A 49 -3.98 -9.28 -9.60
CA VAL A 49 -2.72 -9.50 -8.86
C VAL A 49 -2.98 -10.09 -7.47
N GLU A 50 -4.02 -9.64 -6.78
CA GLU A 50 -4.39 -10.21 -5.47
C GLU A 50 -4.86 -11.66 -5.60
N ALA A 51 -5.71 -11.98 -6.57
CA ALA A 51 -6.16 -13.33 -6.84
C ALA A 51 -4.99 -14.28 -7.16
N LEU A 52 -4.05 -13.83 -8.01
CA LEU A 52 -2.85 -14.60 -8.35
C LEU A 52 -1.92 -14.79 -7.14
N ARG A 53 -1.74 -13.78 -6.28
CA ARG A 53 -0.94 -13.89 -5.05
C ARG A 53 -1.57 -14.82 -4.01
N ARG A 54 -2.91 -14.87 -3.93
CA ARG A 54 -3.65 -15.73 -3.00
C ARG A 54 -3.65 -17.20 -3.41
N GLN A 55 -3.74 -17.47 -4.72
CA GLN A 55 -3.82 -18.83 -5.23
C GLN A 55 -2.45 -19.52 -5.33
N ILE A 56 -1.37 -18.74 -5.41
CA ILE A 56 -0.07 -19.26 -5.82
C ILE A 56 1.04 -18.39 -5.22
N THR A 57 1.96 -19.01 -4.46
CA THR A 57 3.20 -18.36 -3.99
C THR A 57 4.17 -18.20 -5.16
N TYR A 58 3.81 -17.38 -6.14
CA TYR A 58 4.68 -17.06 -7.26
C TYR A 58 5.57 -15.88 -6.93
N GLY A 59 6.87 -16.06 -7.15
CA GLY A 59 7.83 -14.98 -7.12
C GLY A 59 7.48 -13.88 -8.14
N PRO A 60 7.99 -12.65 -7.95
CA PRO A 60 7.61 -11.48 -8.73
C PRO A 60 7.78 -11.65 -10.25
N ALA A 61 8.77 -12.43 -10.69
CA ALA A 61 9.00 -12.72 -12.11
C ALA A 61 7.86 -13.51 -12.77
N ARG A 62 7.24 -14.44 -12.03
CA ARG A 62 6.18 -15.30 -12.57
C ARG A 62 4.81 -14.62 -12.56
N LEU A 63 4.61 -13.67 -11.64
CA LEU A 63 3.47 -12.74 -11.70
C LEU A 63 3.54 -11.80 -12.90
N ALA A 64 4.73 -11.31 -13.25
CA ALA A 64 4.93 -10.47 -14.44
C ALA A 64 4.62 -11.24 -15.73
N ALA A 65 5.10 -12.48 -15.86
CA ALA A 65 4.85 -13.33 -17.02
C ALA A 65 3.36 -13.70 -17.18
N GLU A 66 2.64 -14.00 -16.09
CA GLU A 66 1.21 -14.33 -16.19
C GLU A 66 0.36 -13.10 -16.55
N ARG A 67 0.78 -11.90 -16.10
CA ARG A 67 0.15 -10.64 -16.50
C ARG A 67 0.32 -10.36 -17.99
N GLU A 68 1.53 -10.53 -18.51
CA GLU A 68 1.85 -10.37 -19.93
C GLU A 68 1.08 -11.36 -20.82
N ARG A 69 0.83 -12.57 -20.31
CA ARG A 69 0.06 -13.60 -21.01
C ARG A 69 -1.44 -13.29 -21.10
N LEU A 70 -2.01 -12.65 -20.06
CA LEU A 70 -3.45 -12.38 -19.97
C LEU A 70 -3.84 -11.01 -20.55
N HIS A 71 -2.93 -10.04 -20.53
CA HIS A 71 -3.14 -8.71 -21.07
C HIS A 71 -1.80 -8.19 -21.62
N GLU A 72 -1.73 -7.75 -22.88
CA GLU A 72 -0.56 -7.13 -23.53
C GLU A 72 -0.13 -5.82 -22.82
N VAL A 73 0.28 -5.91 -21.55
CA VAL A 73 0.63 -4.78 -20.69
C VAL A 73 1.94 -5.12 -19.99
N THR A 74 3.04 -4.72 -20.61
CA THR A 74 4.37 -4.80 -20.02
C THR A 74 4.48 -3.77 -18.88
N VAL A 75 4.47 -4.25 -17.63
CA VAL A 75 4.78 -3.43 -16.45
C VAL A 75 6.07 -3.93 -15.82
N ALA A 76 6.99 -3.01 -15.53
CA ALA A 76 8.30 -3.32 -14.96
C ALA A 76 8.18 -4.12 -13.63
N PRO A 77 9.08 -5.09 -13.38
CA PRO A 77 9.02 -6.02 -12.24
C PRO A 77 9.21 -5.35 -10.86
N ALA A 78 9.43 -4.05 -10.81
CA ALA A 78 9.55 -3.25 -9.61
C ALA A 78 8.29 -2.41 -9.34
N THR A 79 7.09 -3.00 -9.46
CA THR A 79 5.90 -2.41 -8.86
C THR A 79 5.86 -2.86 -7.39
N PRO A 80 6.32 -2.07 -6.41
CA PRO A 80 5.75 -2.22 -5.06
C PRO A 80 4.23 -2.10 -5.25
N SER A 81 3.46 -2.83 -4.45
CA SER A 81 1.99 -2.95 -4.48
C SER A 81 1.21 -1.61 -4.37
N SER A 82 1.54 -0.66 -5.23
CA SER A 82 1.16 0.73 -5.18
C SER A 82 -0.10 0.88 -6.02
N CYS A 83 -1.19 1.01 -5.28
CA CYS A 83 -2.44 1.64 -5.70
C CYS A 83 -3.27 0.78 -6.63
N VAL A 84 -4.00 -0.16 -6.01
CA VAL A 84 -5.40 -0.44 -6.33
C VAL A 84 -6.14 0.89 -6.11
N ALA A 85 -6.77 1.48 -7.12
CA ALA A 85 -7.81 2.49 -6.87
C ALA A 85 -8.97 1.79 -6.15
N ALA A 86 -9.72 2.47 -5.31
CA ALA A 86 -10.96 1.98 -4.71
C ALA A 86 -11.89 3.17 -4.52
#